data_AF-A0A969L114-F1
#
_entry.id   AF-A0A969L114-F1
#
_cell.length_a   1.000
_cell.length_b   1.000
_cell.length_c   1.000
_cell.angle_alpha   90.00
_cell.angle_beta   90.00
_cell.angle_gamma   90.00
#
_symmetry.space_group_name_H-M   'P 1'
#
loop_
_entity.id
_entity.type
_entity.pdbx_description
1 polymer ?
#
loop_
_entity_poly.entity_id
_entity_poly.type
_entity_poly.pdbx_seq_one_letter_code
_entity_poly.pdbx_strand_id
1 'polypeptide(L)' 'MVGLVEQMLSLHQRLAGESVPQSRTVLQRQIEATDRQMDRLVYELYGLSEEEIEIVEG' A
#
# COMPACT_ATOMS: atom_id res chain seq x y z
N MET A 1 -4.23 1.81 -10.96
CA MET A 1 -2.81 1.87 -10.54
C MET A 1 -2.32 3.31 -10.32
N VAL A 2 -2.32 4.21 -11.32
CA VAL A 2 -1.81 5.60 -11.18
C VAL A 2 -2.42 6.35 -9.98
N GLY A 3 -3.73 6.29 -9.79
CA GLY A 3 -4.37 6.97 -8.65
C GLY A 3 -3.99 6.43 -7.26
N LEU A 4 -3.65 5.14 -7.14
CA LEU A 4 -3.17 4.57 -5.86
C LEU A 4 -1.73 5.02 -5.56
N VAL A 5 -0.89 5.14 -6.59
CA VAL A 5 0.47 5.67 -6.46
C VAL A 5 0.44 7.13 -6.01
N GLU A 6 -0.45 7.94 -6.58
CA GLU A 6 -0.67 9.33 -6.16
C GLU A 6 -1.16 9.41 -4.70
N GLN A 7 -2.10 8.53 -4.33
CA GLN A 7 -2.59 8.44 -2.95
C GLN A 7 -1.47 8.04 -1.98
N MET A 8 -0.64 7.06 -2.33
CA MET A 8 0.49 6.62 -1.52
C MET A 8 1.51 7.74 -1.31
N LEU A 9 1.84 8.48 -2.37
CA LEU A 9 2.74 9.64 -2.27
C LEU A 9 2.18 10.71 -1.32
N SER A 10 0.89 11.03 -1.43
CA SER A 10 0.21 11.98 -0.54
C SER A 10 0.22 11.52 0.93
N LEU A 11 -0.03 10.23 1.18
CA LEU A 11 0.02 9.66 2.53
C LEU A 11 1.43 9.74 3.15
N HIS A 12 2.48 9.44 2.38
CA HIS A 12 3.86 9.57 2.85
C HIS A 12 4.25 11.02 3.17
N GLN A 13 3.83 11.98 2.35
CA GLN A 13 4.05 13.40 2.62
C GLN A 13 3.36 13.84 3.92
N ARG A 14 2.11 13.41 4.14
CA ARG A 14 1.38 13.67 5.39
C ARG A 14 2.05 13.03 6.60
N LEU A 15 2.53 11.79 6.46
CA LEU A 15 3.25 11.09 7.53
C LEU A 15 4.56 11.79 7.91
N ALA A 16 5.26 12.38 6.94
CA ALA A 16 6.49 13.13 7.19
C ALA A 16 6.25 14.41 8.01
N GLY A 17 5.11 15.08 7.80
CA GLY A 17 4.74 16.30 8.54
C GLY A 17 3.99 16.06 9.86
N GLU A 18 3.51 14.85 10.12
CA GLU A 18 2.69 14.54 11.29
C GLU A 18 3.53 14.30 12.55
N SER A 19 3.24 15.04 13.62
CA SER A 19 3.95 14.94 14.90
C SER A 19 3.18 14.15 15.95
N VAL A 20 1.87 13.96 15.76
CA VAL A 20 1.00 13.24 16.71
C VAL A 20 1.15 11.73 16.50
N PRO A 21 1.62 10.95 17.50
CA PRO A 21 1.89 9.52 17.33
C PRO A 21 0.68 8.71 16.86
N GLN A 22 -0.51 8.98 17.40
CA GLN A 22 -1.74 8.29 17.02
C GLN A 22 -2.11 8.53 15.56
N SER A 23 -2.00 9.78 15.10
CA SER A 23 -2.23 10.15 13.70
C SER A 23 -1.21 9.49 12.77
N ARG A 24 0.06 9.40 13.20
CA ARG A 24 1.11 8.66 12.45
C ARG A 24 0.76 7.19 12.28
N THR A 25 0.28 6.53 13.34
CA THR A 25 -0.18 5.13 13.28
C THR A 25 -1.35 4.97 12.32
N VAL A 26 -2.30 5.89 12.31
CA VAL A 26 -3.42 5.88 11.35
C VAL A 26 -2.92 6.03 9.91
N LEU A 27 -2.00 6.96 9.66
CA LEU A 27 -1.40 7.16 8.35
C LEU A 27 -0.59 5.94 7.88
N GLN A 28 0.19 5.32 8.75
CA GLN A 28 0.92 4.07 8.46
C GLN A 28 -0.03 2.95 8.03
N ARG A 29 -1.12 2.73 8.77
CA ARG A 29 -2.13 1.73 8.41
C ARG A 29 -2.78 2.02 7.05
N GLN A 30 -3.00 3.30 6.72
CA GLN A 30 -3.53 3.69 5.40
C GLN A 30 -2.52 3.41 4.29
N ILE A 31 -1.23 3.61 4.54
CA ILE A 31 -0.16 3.26 3.59
C ILE A 31 -0.13 1.75 3.37
N GLU A 32 -0.08 0.95 4.44
CA GLU A 32 -0.10 -0.53 4.37
C GLU A 32 -1.35 -1.07 3.65
N ALA A 33 -2.50 -0.43 3.83
CA ALA A 33 -3.72 -0.81 3.12
C ALA A 33 -3.68 -0.43 1.63
N THR A 34 -3.00 0.66 1.27
CA THR A 34 -2.83 1.09 -0.13
C THR A 34 -1.80 0.22 -0.84
N ASP A 35 -0.74 -0.16 -0.14
CA ASP A 35 0.32 -1.07 -0.61
C ASP A 35 -0.26 -2.42 -1.02
N ARG A 36 -1.02 -3.07 -0.13
CA ARG A 36 -1.71 -4.33 -0.44
C ARG A 36 -2.72 -4.23 -1.60
N GLN A 37 -3.33 -3.06 -1.81
CA GLN A 37 -4.19 -2.84 -2.98
C GLN A 37 -3.36 -2.74 -4.26
N MET A 38 -2.18 -2.16 -4.19
CA MET A 38 -1.26 -2.11 -5.32
C MET A 38 -0.71 -3.50 -5.65
N ASP A 39 -0.31 -4.30 -4.66
CA ASP A 39 0.17 -5.66 -4.86
C ASP A 39 -0.86 -6.52 -5.59
N ARG A 40 -2.13 -6.48 -5.17
CA ARG A 40 -3.23 -7.18 -5.86
C ARG A 40 -3.37 -6.77 -7.31
N LEU A 41 -3.33 -5.47 -7.60
CA LEU A 41 -3.40 -4.99 -8.99
C LEU A 41 -2.17 -5.43 -9.80
N VAL A 42 -1.00 -5.49 -9.19
CA VAL A 42 0.22 -6.02 -9.83
C VAL A 42 0.03 -7.51 -10.13
N TYR A 43 -0.43 -8.30 -9.17
CA TYR A 43 -0.71 -9.72 -9.36
C TYR A 43 -1.74 -9.97 -10.46
N GLU A 44 -2.83 -9.19 -10.49
CA GLU A 44 -3.83 -9.24 -11.56
C GLU A 44 -3.23 -8.90 -12.94
N LEU A 45 -2.35 -7.90 -13.02
CA LEU A 45 -1.71 -7.51 -14.28
C LEU A 45 -0.73 -8.55 -14.81
N TYR A 46 -0.06 -9.26 -13.91
CA TYR A 46 0.86 -10.35 -14.27
C TYR A 46 0.16 -11.72 -14.34
N GLY A 47 -1.11 -11.80 -13.97
CA GLY A 47 -1.92 -13.02 -14.05
C GLY A 47 -1.50 -14.10 -13.06
N LEU A 48 -1.01 -13.72 -11.87
CA LEU A 48 -0.56 -14.69 -10.87
C LEU A 48 -1.72 -15.49 -10.28
N SER A 49 -1.51 -16.78 -10.06
CA SER A 49 -2.43 -17.64 -9.31
C SER A 49 -2.32 -17.44 -7.79
N GLU A 50 -3.28 -17.96 -7.03
CA GLU A 50 -3.23 -17.94 -5.56
C GLU A 50 -1.96 -18.66 -5.05
N GLU A 51 -1.56 -19.78 -5.67
CA GLU A 51 -0.33 -20.47 -5.28
C GLU A 51 0.93 -19.63 -5.55
N GLU A 52 0.96 -18.88 -6.66
CA GLU A 52 2.09 -18.00 -6.97
C GLU A 52 2.14 -16.79 -6.04
N ILE A 53 0.98 -16.26 -5.63
CA ILE A 53 0.89 -15.19 -4.63
C ILE A 53 1.37 -15.69 -3.27
N GLU A 54 0.96 -16.87 -2.83
CA GLU A 54 1.44 -17.49 -1.58
C GLU A 54 2.97 -17.65 -1.57
N ILE A 55 3.58 -18.00 -2.70
CA ILE A 55 5.04 -18.09 -2.82
C ILE A 55 5.71 -16.72 -2.69
N VAL A 56 5.08 -15.67 -3.21
CA VAL A 56 5.59 -14.29 -3.15
C VAL A 56 5.43 -13.69 -1.75
N GLU A 57 4.30 -13.95 -1.08
CA GLU A 57 3.96 -13.37 0.22
C GLU A 57 4.54 -14.15 1.42
N GLY A 58 4.72 -15.48 1.30
CA GLY A 58 5.49 -16.32 2.23
C GLY A 58 4.82 -16.68 3.55
#